data_AF-A0A6I7QAY0-F1
#
_entry.id   AF-A0A6I7QAY0-F1
#
_cell.length_a   1.000
_cell.length_b   1.000
_cell.length_c   1.000
_cell.angle_alpha   90.00
_cell.angle_beta   90.00
_cell.angle_gamma   90.00
#
_symmetry.space_group_name_H-M   'P 1'
#
loop_
_entity.id
_entity.type
_entity.pdbx_description
1 polymer ?
#
loop_
_entity_poly.entity_id
_entity_poly.type
_entity_poly.pdbx_seq_one_letter_code
_entity_poly.pdbx_strand_id
1 'polypeptide(L)'
;MKVRLVPRTKIRVSRKTKSKYDKLKLALDELVPGGSAIQIRYKDNKELNSIRNIAYSYNKEMNKKVRSSTESADNIIFFFQDK
;
A
#
# COMPACT_ATOMS: atom_id res chain seq x y z
N MET A 1 -20.71 -15.88 -3.88
CA MET A 1 -19.43 -16.21 -4.54
C MET A 1 -19.35 -17.72 -4.72
N LYS A 2 -18.94 -18.24 -5.89
CA LYS A 2 -18.73 -19.68 -6.11
C LYS A 2 -17.22 -19.96 -6.14
N VAL A 3 -16.73 -20.83 -5.25
CA VAL A 3 -15.30 -21.18 -5.13
C VAL A 3 -15.08 -22.59 -5.70
N ARG A 4 -14.05 -22.78 -6.53
CA ARG A 4 -13.66 -24.08 -7.10
C ARG A 4 -12.15 -24.23 -7.04
N LEU A 5 -11.66 -25.43 -6.69
CA LEU A 5 -10.23 -25.74 -6.79
C LEU A 5 -9.86 -26.03 -8.24
N VAL A 6 -8.72 -25.49 -8.68
CA VAL A 6 -8.14 -25.72 -10.02
C VAL A 6 -6.64 -26.05 -9.91
N PRO A 7 -6.10 -26.96 -10.74
CA PRO A 7 -4.69 -27.35 -10.68
C PRO A 7 -3.72 -26.20 -10.97
N ARG A 8 -2.67 -26.07 -10.14
CA ARG A 8 -1.66 -25.00 -10.22
C ARG A 8 -0.93 -24.95 -11.56
N THR A 9 -0.76 -26.09 -12.22
CA THR A 9 -0.06 -26.27 -13.50
C THR A 9 -0.79 -25.64 -14.69
N LYS A 10 -2.11 -25.45 -14.59
CA LYS A 10 -2.92 -24.81 -15.64
C LYS A 10 -2.91 -23.28 -15.56
N ILE A 11 -2.30 -22.70 -14.53
CA ILE A 11 -2.27 -21.25 -14.32
C ILE A 11 -0.95 -20.70 -14.88
N ARG A 12 -1.04 -19.98 -15.99
CA ARG A 12 0.10 -19.25 -16.58
C ARG A 12 0.51 -18.12 -15.64
N VAL A 13 1.68 -18.23 -15.04
CA VAL A 13 2.23 -17.21 -14.15
C VAL A 13 2.96 -16.18 -15.00
N SER A 14 2.40 -14.98 -15.20
CA SER A 14 3.21 -13.89 -15.74
C SER A 14 4.30 -13.54 -14.73
N ARG A 15 5.55 -13.37 -15.19
CA ARG A 15 6.71 -12.98 -14.36
C ARG A 15 6.36 -11.82 -13.42
N LYS A 16 6.97 -11.82 -12.22
CA LYS A 16 6.93 -10.71 -11.25
C LYS A 16 7.19 -9.39 -11.98
N THR A 17 6.14 -8.64 -12.28
CA THR A 17 6.25 -7.25 -12.65
C THR A 17 6.55 -6.46 -11.38
N LYS A 18 7.47 -5.50 -11.45
CA LYS A 18 7.64 -4.51 -10.38
C LYS A 18 6.26 -3.91 -10.09
N SER A 19 5.86 -3.90 -8.82
CA SER A 19 4.56 -3.37 -8.47
C SER A 19 4.57 -1.87 -8.74
N LYS A 20 3.45 -1.32 -9.23
CA LYS A 20 3.25 0.13 -9.33
C LYS A 20 3.56 0.86 -8.00
N TYR A 21 3.47 0.13 -6.90
CA TYR A 21 3.62 0.64 -5.54
C TYR A 21 4.97 0.32 -4.90
N ASP A 22 5.96 -0.17 -5.65
CA ASP A 22 7.31 -0.38 -5.11
C ASP A 22 7.91 0.94 -4.58
N LYS A 23 7.63 2.05 -5.27
CA LYS A 23 8.01 3.41 -4.82
C LYS A 23 7.38 3.78 -3.47
N LEU A 24 6.15 3.34 -3.21
CA LEU A 24 5.48 3.58 -1.94
C LEU A 24 6.18 2.82 -0.81
N LYS A 25 6.54 1.56 -1.02
CA LYS A 25 7.24 0.77 -0.01
C LYS A 25 8.58 1.39 0.37
N LEU A 26 9.35 1.86 -0.61
CA LEU A 26 10.61 2.57 -0.37
C LEU A 26 10.40 3.85 0.44
N ALA A 27 9.40 4.66 0.09
CA ALA A 27 9.09 5.86 0.86
C ALA A 27 8.67 5.53 2.30
N LEU A 28 7.89 4.47 2.52
CA LEU A 28 7.50 4.03 3.85
C LEU A 28 8.70 3.56 4.71
N ASP A 29 9.77 3.06 4.07
CA ASP A 29 11.01 2.73 4.77
C ASP A 29 11.71 3.96 5.34
N GLU A 30 11.63 5.09 4.64
CA GLU A 30 12.25 6.37 5.01
C GLU A 30 11.48 7.14 6.10
N LEU A 31 10.26 6.72 6.47
CA LEU A 31 9.51 7.34 7.55
C LEU A 31 10.20 7.16 8.90
N VAL A 32 10.29 8.27 9.64
CA VAL A 32 10.83 8.34 11.00
C VAL A 32 9.70 8.70 11.98
N PRO A 33 9.63 8.09 13.18
CA PRO A 33 8.67 8.45 14.22
C PRO A 33 8.73 9.95 14.57
N GLY A 34 7.57 10.61 14.53
CA GLY A 34 7.47 12.06 14.80
C GLY A 34 8.09 12.98 13.75
N GLY A 35 8.55 12.43 12.62
CA GLY A 35 9.14 13.16 11.51
C GLY A 35 8.13 13.58 10.44
N SER A 36 8.61 13.69 9.21
CA SER A 36 7.81 14.09 8.05
C SER A 36 6.77 13.05 7.63
N ALA A 37 5.73 13.51 6.95
CA ALA A 37 4.71 12.65 6.34
C ALA A 37 4.93 12.51 4.82
N ILE A 38 4.54 11.37 4.26
CA ILE A 38 4.46 11.14 2.82
C ILE A 38 3.07 11.54 2.33
N GLN A 39 3.02 12.32 1.26
CA GLN A 39 1.77 12.70 0.60
C GLN A 39 1.62 11.96 -0.74
N ILE A 40 0.44 11.40 -0.99
CA ILE A 40 0.14 10.68 -2.23
C ILE A 40 -1.23 11.11 -2.74
N ARG A 41 -1.27 11.54 -4.00
CA ARG A 41 -2.54 11.78 -4.68
C ARG A 41 -3.04 10.47 -5.31
N TYR A 42 -4.29 10.11 -5.06
CA TYR A 42 -4.96 8.97 -5.69
C TYR A 42 -6.00 9.45 -6.70
N LYS A 43 -6.33 8.61 -7.67
CA LYS A 43 -7.31 8.93 -8.72
C LYS A 43 -8.73 8.56 -8.32
N ASP A 44 -8.88 7.44 -7.61
CA ASP A 44 -10.18 6.89 -7.23
C ASP A 44 -10.10 6.10 -5.91
N ASN A 45 -11.27 5.70 -5.41
CA ASN A 45 -11.39 4.92 -4.18
C ASN A 45 -10.73 3.52 -4.28
N LYS A 46 -10.60 2.94 -5.48
CA LYS A 46 -9.94 1.63 -5.66
C LYS A 46 -8.43 1.76 -5.50
N GLU A 47 -7.85 2.82 -6.04
CA GLU A 47 -6.44 3.15 -5.87
C GLU A 47 -6.12 3.48 -4.41
N LEU A 48 -6.96 4.29 -3.76
CA LEU A 48 -6.86 4.58 -2.33
C LEU A 48 -6.84 3.30 -1.48
N ASN A 49 -7.76 2.37 -1.74
CA ASN A 49 -7.80 1.10 -1.04
C ASN A 49 -6.57 0.23 -1.31
N SER A 50 -6.06 0.25 -2.54
CA SER A 50 -4.83 -0.47 -2.91
C SER A 50 -3.62 0.09 -2.16
N ILE A 51 -3.50 1.43 -2.10
CA ILE A 51 -2.44 2.14 -1.37
C ILE A 51 -2.48 1.80 0.13
N ARG A 52 -3.66 1.85 0.76
CA ARG A 52 -3.82 1.48 2.17
C ARG A 52 -3.44 0.03 2.44
N ASN A 53 -3.91 -0.90 1.62
CA ASN A 53 -3.60 -2.31 1.79
C ASN A 53 -2.09 -2.56 1.75
N ILE A 54 -1.35 -1.84 0.91
CA ILE A 54 0.10 -1.96 0.85
C ILE A 54 0.76 -1.41 2.11
N ALA A 55 0.33 -0.27 2.62
CA ALA A 55 0.82 0.25 3.89
C ALA A 55 0.52 -0.70 5.06
N TYR A 56 -0.65 -1.33 5.09
CA TYR A 56 -1.01 -2.32 6.12
C TYR A 56 -0.19 -3.60 6.02
N SER A 57 0.00 -4.13 4.81
CA SER A 57 0.90 -5.27 4.59
C SER A 57 2.33 -4.93 4.99
N TYR A 58 2.81 -3.73 4.64
CA TYR A 58 4.13 -3.26 5.02
C TYR A 58 4.30 -3.14 6.55
N ASN A 59 3.32 -2.58 7.26
CA ASN A 59 3.32 -2.54 8.73
C ASN A 59 3.44 -3.94 9.34
N LYS A 60 2.73 -4.93 8.77
CA LYS A 60 2.78 -6.32 9.24
C LYS A 60 4.13 -6.98 8.94
N GLU A 61 4.69 -6.75 7.75
CA GLU A 61 5.97 -7.33 7.31
C GLU A 61 7.16 -6.75 8.10
N MET A 62 7.16 -5.43 8.33
CA MET A 62 8.29 -4.70 8.94
C MET A 62 8.08 -4.37 10.42
N ASN A 63 6.97 -4.82 11.02
CA ASN A 63 6.56 -4.50 12.40
C ASN A 63 6.58 -2.97 12.72
N LYS A 64 6.24 -2.15 11.72
CA LYS A 64 6.17 -0.69 11.83
C LYS A 64 4.74 -0.24 12.12
N LYS A 65 4.59 0.95 12.72
CA LYS A 65 3.29 1.58 13.03
C LYS A 65 3.04 2.80 12.15
N VAL A 66 3.06 2.63 10.83
CA VAL A 66 2.67 3.70 9.91
C VAL A 66 1.17 3.94 10.02
N ARG A 67 0.78 5.18 10.32
CA ARG A 67 -0.60 5.67 10.31
C ARG A 67 -0.89 6.41 9.01
N SER A 68 -2.17 6.58 8.73
CA SER A 68 -2.62 7.29 7.53
C SER A 68 -3.77 8.24 7.83
N SER A 69 -3.77 9.41 7.20
CA SER A 69 -4.89 10.36 7.17
C SER A 69 -5.29 10.62 5.72
N THR A 70 -6.57 10.88 5.47
CA THR A 70 -7.08 11.08 4.10
C THR A 70 -7.81 12.40 3.99
N GLU A 71 -7.50 13.15 2.94
CA GLU A 71 -8.16 14.39 2.57
C GLU A 71 -8.92 14.13 1.26
N SER A 72 -10.21 13.84 1.41
CA SER A 72 -11.06 13.39 0.31
C SER A 72 -11.34 14.49 -0.73
N ALA A 73 -11.27 15.77 -0.33
CA ALA A 73 -11.54 16.89 -1.23
C ALA A 73 -10.50 16.94 -2.38
N ASP A 74 -9.23 16.71 -2.05
CA ASP A 74 -8.12 16.79 -3.00
C ASP A 74 -7.63 15.42 -3.49
N ASN A 75 -8.30 14.36 -3.05
CA ASN A 75 -7.90 12.97 -3.28
C ASN A 75 -6.47 12.70 -2.81
N ILE A 76 -6.16 13.09 -1.58
CA ILE A 76 -4.83 12.95 -0.99
C ILE A 76 -4.88 11.99 0.19
N ILE A 77 -3.88 11.11 0.29
CA ILE A 77 -3.60 10.31 1.48
C ILE A 77 -2.21 10.65 2.01
N PHE A 78 -2.13 10.83 3.32
CA PHE A 78 -0.90 11.05 4.06
C PHE A 78 -0.51 9.79 4.81
N PHE A 79 0.79 9.49 4.87
CA PHE A 79 1.36 8.43 5.71
C PHE A 79 2.42 8.99 6.63
N PHE A 80 2.39 8.61 7.91
CA PHE A 80 3.31 9.12 8.94
C PHE A 80 3.49 8.09 10.05
N GLN A 81 4.52 8.26 10.88
CA GLN A 81 4.69 7.49 12.11
C GLN A 81 4.53 8.44 13.30
N ASP A 82 3.65 8.07 14.23
CA ASP A 82 3.55 8.81 15.50
C ASP A 82 4.84 8.70 16.31
N LYS A 83 5.01 9.66 17.23
CA LYS A 83 6.13 9.70 18.19
C LYS A 83 6.18 8.45 19.07
#